data_AF-A0A521MRE7-F1
#
_entry.id   AF-A0A521MRE7-F1
#
_cell.length_a   1.000
_cell.length_b   1.000
_cell.length_c   1.000
_cell.angle_alpha   90.00
_cell.angle_beta   90.00
_cell.angle_gamma   90.00
#
_symmetry.space_group_name_H-M   'P 1'
#
loop_
_entity.id
_entity.type
_entity.pdbx_description
1 polymer ?
#
loop_
_entity_poly.entity_id
_entity_poly.type
_entity_poly.pdbx_seq_one_letter_code
_entity_poly.pdbx_strand_id
1 'polypeptide(L)'
;MEDTKRVLFQDIKPYAVPSSLDDLHGPAEGLLHLPRNVYWGPTSTVDLSAQAGISKAYQAVLREGREIDLVVLLNRDVLLRSWAGLMLPDRVRDLWETRFPELAAA
;
A
#
# COMPACT_ATOMS: atom_id res chain seq x y z
N MET A 1 18.00 13.96 32.56
CA MET A 1 17.34 12.64 32.54
C MET A 1 17.05 12.36 31.08
N GLU A 2 17.78 11.44 30.47
CA GLU A 2 17.65 11.14 29.05
C GLU A 2 16.40 10.28 28.87
N ASP A 3 15.34 10.89 28.35
CA ASP A 3 14.09 10.22 28.01
C ASP A 3 14.42 9.24 26.88
N THR A 4 14.67 7.98 27.22
CA THR A 4 14.94 6.93 26.21
C THR A 4 13.64 6.67 25.47
N LYS A 5 13.42 7.46 24.41
CA LYS A 5 12.28 7.33 23.52
C LYS A 5 12.26 5.91 22.96
N ARG A 6 11.24 5.13 23.33
CA ARG A 6 11.06 3.78 22.80
C ARG A 6 10.87 3.88 21.29
N VAL A 7 11.72 3.19 20.53
CA VAL A 7 11.60 3.06 19.08
C VAL A 7 10.75 1.82 18.80
N LEU A 8 9.60 2.00 18.17
CA LEU A 8 8.74 0.91 17.73
C LEU A 8 9.20 0.40 16.36
N PHE A 9 8.90 -0.86 16.04
CA PHE A 9 9.29 -1.43 14.73
C PHE A 9 8.74 -0.64 13.53
N GLN A 10 7.52 -0.11 13.65
CA GLN A 10 6.91 0.76 12.63
C GLN A 10 7.71 2.05 12.38
N ASP A 11 8.49 2.51 13.36
CA ASP A 11 9.27 3.75 13.27
C ASP A 11 10.53 3.56 12.40
N ILE A 12 11.00 2.32 12.24
CA ILE A 12 12.26 2.01 11.54
C ILE A 12 12.08 1.19 10.27
N LYS A 13 10.93 0.52 10.09
CA LYS A 13 10.68 -0.30 8.90
C LYS A 13 10.77 0.54 7.62
N PRO A 14 11.61 0.18 6.63
CA PRO A 14 11.62 0.86 5.35
C PRO A 14 10.35 0.53 4.55
N TYR A 15 9.81 1.53 3.84
CA TYR A 15 8.69 1.38 2.93
C TYR A 15 9.12 1.77 1.53
N ALA A 16 8.68 1.01 0.53
CA ALA A 16 8.89 1.35 -0.87
C ALA A 16 7.88 2.42 -1.32
N VAL A 17 8.31 3.28 -2.25
CA VAL A 17 7.49 4.26 -2.95
C VAL A 17 7.96 4.26 -4.39
N PRO A 18 7.08 4.14 -5.39
CA PRO A 18 7.48 4.16 -6.79
C PRO A 18 7.99 5.55 -7.19
N SER A 19 8.62 5.63 -8.35
CA SER A 19 9.06 6.92 -8.90
C SER A 19 7.88 7.76 -9.42
N SER A 20 6.81 7.13 -9.93
CA SER A 20 5.59 7.81 -10.34
C SER A 20 4.35 6.98 -9.97
N LEU A 21 3.21 7.65 -9.77
CA LEU A 21 1.92 6.96 -9.73
C LEU A 21 1.55 6.36 -11.10
N ASP A 22 2.06 6.93 -12.19
CA ASP A 22 1.83 6.41 -13.53
C ASP A 22 2.54 5.07 -13.78
N ASP A 23 3.50 4.68 -12.94
CA ASP A 23 4.15 3.38 -12.99
C ASP A 23 3.24 2.26 -12.43
N LEU A 24 2.10 2.60 -11.83
CA LEU A 24 1.19 1.64 -11.19
C LEU A 24 0.26 1.00 -12.23
N HIS A 25 0.68 -0.15 -12.75
CA HIS A 25 0.03 -0.86 -13.87
C HIS A 25 -0.69 -2.15 -13.45
N GLY A 26 -0.92 -2.34 -12.15
CA GLY A 26 -1.69 -3.47 -11.64
C GLY A 26 -3.14 -3.48 -12.14
N PRO A 27 -3.84 -4.62 -11.97
CA PRO A 27 -5.21 -4.76 -12.41
C PRO A 27 -6.15 -3.84 -11.62
N ALA A 28 -7.12 -3.26 -12.32
CA ALA A 28 -8.13 -2.39 -11.71
C ALA A 28 -9.35 -3.16 -11.15
N GLU A 29 -9.56 -4.39 -11.65
CA GLU A 29 -10.71 -5.24 -11.37
C GLU A 29 -10.34 -6.74 -11.50
N GLY A 30 -11.27 -7.61 -11.14
CA GLY A 30 -11.10 -9.06 -11.20
C GLY A 30 -10.31 -9.65 -10.03
N LEU A 31 -9.77 -10.85 -10.22
CA LEU A 31 -9.03 -11.56 -9.18
C LEU A 31 -7.54 -11.21 -9.22
N LEU A 32 -7.02 -10.69 -8.11
CA LEU A 32 -5.60 -10.41 -7.90
C LEU A 32 -4.98 -11.48 -7.01
N HIS A 33 -3.83 -12.01 -7.41
CA HIS A 33 -3.05 -12.92 -6.57
C HIS A 33 -1.95 -12.15 -5.85
N LEU A 34 -1.94 -12.20 -4.51
CA LEU A 34 -0.89 -11.58 -3.71
C LEU A 34 0.28 -12.54 -3.51
N PRO A 35 1.52 -12.16 -3.87
CA PRO A 35 2.68 -13.02 -3.68
C PRO A 35 3.01 -13.17 -2.19
N ARG A 36 3.71 -14.25 -1.83
CA ARG A 36 3.96 -14.63 -0.43
C ARG A 36 4.73 -13.58 0.39
N ASN A 37 5.58 -12.79 -0.26
CA ASN A 37 6.30 -11.67 0.39
C ASN A 37 5.37 -10.52 0.76
N VAL A 38 4.25 -10.37 0.06
CA VAL A 38 3.23 -9.33 0.31
C VAL A 38 2.17 -9.83 1.30
N TYR A 39 1.76 -11.09 1.19
CA TYR A 39 0.69 -11.64 2.02
C TYR A 39 0.97 -13.09 2.42
N TRP A 40 0.94 -13.35 3.73
CA TRP A 40 1.20 -14.67 4.33
C TRP A 40 -0.03 -15.27 5.03
N GLY A 41 -1.22 -14.69 4.84
CA GLY A 41 -2.47 -15.25 5.34
C GLY A 41 -3.03 -16.39 4.46
N PRO A 42 -4.14 -17.01 4.88
CA PRO A 42 -4.64 -18.26 4.27
C PRO A 42 -5.22 -18.10 2.86
N THR A 43 -5.67 -16.90 2.49
CA THR A 43 -6.31 -16.65 1.18
C THR A 43 -5.60 -15.49 0.48
N SER A 44 -4.65 -15.79 -0.42
CA SER A 44 -3.85 -14.80 -1.12
C SER A 44 -4.50 -14.25 -2.40
N THR A 45 -5.52 -14.93 -2.94
CA THR A 45 -6.33 -14.39 -4.04
C THR A 45 -7.43 -13.50 -3.49
N VAL A 46 -7.57 -12.31 -4.05
CA VAL A 46 -8.51 -11.26 -3.62
C VAL A 46 -9.31 -10.76 -4.81
N ASP A 47 -10.61 -10.52 -4.59
CA ASP A 47 -11.51 -10.00 -5.61
C ASP A 47 -11.57 -8.46 -5.53
N LEU A 48 -11.09 -7.78 -6.57
CA LEU A 48 -11.05 -6.33 -6.67
C LEU A 48 -12.40 -5.70 -7.03
N SER A 49 -13.43 -6.49 -7.32
CA SER A 49 -14.81 -5.98 -7.47
C SER A 49 -15.42 -5.60 -6.11
N ALA A 50 -14.88 -6.11 -5.01
CA ALA A 50 -15.34 -5.84 -3.66
C ALA A 50 -14.41 -4.84 -2.95
N GLN A 51 -14.99 -3.84 -2.27
CA GLN A 51 -14.23 -2.85 -1.49
C GLN A 51 -13.33 -3.50 -0.43
N ALA A 52 -13.80 -4.58 0.21
CA ALA A 52 -13.00 -5.34 1.16
C ALA A 52 -11.77 -6.01 0.52
N GLY A 53 -11.88 -6.45 -0.74
CA GLY A 53 -10.78 -7.02 -1.51
C GLY A 53 -9.74 -5.97 -1.90
N ILE A 54 -10.19 -4.80 -2.38
CA ILE A 54 -9.31 -3.64 -2.63
C ILE A 54 -8.56 -3.26 -1.35
N SER A 55 -9.28 -3.03 -0.26
CA SER A 55 -8.68 -2.65 1.03
C SER A 55 -7.64 -3.66 1.50
N LYS A 56 -7.97 -4.96 1.45
CA LYS A 56 -7.03 -6.02 1.84
C LYS A 56 -5.78 -6.04 0.97
N ALA A 57 -5.95 -6.00 -0.35
CA ALA A 57 -4.87 -6.07 -1.31
C ALA A 57 -3.93 -4.86 -1.18
N TYR A 58 -4.49 -3.66 -1.22
CA TYR A 58 -3.73 -2.42 -1.28
C TYR A 58 -3.02 -2.17 0.05
N GLN A 59 -3.66 -2.45 1.19
CA GLN A 59 -2.99 -2.36 2.49
C GLN A 59 -1.85 -3.37 2.62
N ALA A 60 -1.99 -4.60 2.13
CA ALA A 60 -0.91 -5.59 2.17
C ALA A 60 0.27 -5.14 1.31
N VAL A 61 0.00 -4.70 0.07
CA VAL A 61 1.02 -4.26 -0.88
C VAL A 61 1.75 -3.00 -0.39
N LEU A 62 1.03 -2.00 0.13
CA LEU A 62 1.65 -0.77 0.64
C LEU A 62 2.48 -0.99 1.91
N ARG A 63 2.11 -1.97 2.73
CA ARG A 63 2.83 -2.28 3.97
C ARG A 63 4.04 -3.16 3.73
N GLU A 64 3.95 -4.13 2.83
CA GLU A 64 4.92 -5.24 2.72
C GLU A 64 5.61 -5.33 1.35
N GLY A 65 5.06 -4.66 0.34
CA GLY A 65 5.56 -4.71 -1.03
C GLY A 65 6.90 -4.00 -1.20
N ARG A 66 7.73 -4.55 -2.09
CA ARG A 66 8.86 -3.85 -2.69
C ARG A 66 8.37 -3.05 -3.89
N GLU A 67 9.20 -2.17 -4.42
CA GLU A 67 8.84 -1.31 -5.56
C GLU A 67 8.22 -2.07 -6.74
N ILE A 68 8.82 -3.21 -7.12
CA ILE A 68 8.26 -4.08 -8.18
C ILE A 68 6.86 -4.59 -7.83
N ASP A 69 6.61 -4.94 -6.57
CA ASP A 69 5.29 -5.41 -6.13
C ASP A 69 4.26 -4.26 -6.19
N LEU A 70 4.68 -3.03 -5.89
CA LEU A 70 3.81 -1.84 -6.02
C LEU A 70 3.39 -1.63 -7.48
N VAL A 71 4.36 -1.59 -8.39
CA VAL A 71 4.18 -1.36 -9.83
C VAL A 71 3.25 -2.38 -10.48
N VAL A 72 3.39 -3.66 -10.11
CA VAL A 72 2.63 -4.76 -10.75
C VAL A 72 1.30 -5.08 -10.06
N LEU A 73 1.09 -4.69 -8.81
CA LEU A 73 -0.11 -5.05 -8.04
C LEU A 73 -1.04 -3.86 -7.77
N LEU A 74 -0.53 -2.63 -7.74
CA LEU A 74 -1.33 -1.43 -7.57
C LEU A 74 -1.69 -0.83 -8.93
N ASN A 75 -2.88 -0.27 -9.00
CA ASN A 75 -3.36 0.52 -10.12
C ASN A 75 -3.57 1.95 -9.64
N ARG A 76 -3.14 2.93 -10.44
CA ARG A 76 -3.22 4.35 -10.08
C ARG A 76 -4.64 4.80 -9.72
N ASP A 77 -5.61 4.55 -10.58
CA ASP A 77 -6.98 5.05 -10.40
C ASP A 77 -7.68 4.36 -9.22
N VAL A 78 -7.37 3.09 -8.98
CA VAL A 78 -7.83 2.36 -7.79
C VAL A 78 -7.22 2.92 -6.53
N LEU A 79 -5.92 3.23 -6.56
CA LEU A 79 -5.24 3.77 -5.40
C LEU A 79 -5.83 5.13 -5.03
N LEU A 80 -5.94 6.05 -5.99
CA LEU A 80 -6.50 7.39 -5.78
C LEU A 80 -7.90 7.31 -5.15
N ARG A 81 -8.83 6.57 -5.77
CA ARG A 81 -10.22 6.51 -5.29
C ARG A 81 -10.40 5.80 -3.94
N SER A 82 -9.43 4.97 -3.52
CA SER A 82 -9.54 4.18 -2.29
C SER A 82 -8.67 4.71 -1.15
N TRP A 83 -7.71 5.57 -1.44
CA TRP A 83 -6.65 6.02 -0.54
C TRP A 83 -7.17 6.44 0.84
N ALA A 84 -8.16 7.34 0.86
CA ALA A 84 -8.73 7.86 2.10
C ALA A 84 -9.26 6.75 3.04
N GLY A 85 -9.84 5.68 2.46
CA GLY A 85 -10.39 4.53 3.20
C GLY A 85 -9.38 3.45 3.57
N LEU A 86 -8.12 3.54 3.13
CA LEU A 86 -7.10 2.57 3.49
C LEU A 86 -6.59 2.82 4.91
N MET A 87 -6.64 1.78 5.74
CA MET A 87 -6.01 1.78 7.05
C MET A 87 -4.52 1.53 6.86
N LEU A 88 -3.69 2.56 6.99
CA LEU A 88 -2.24 2.49 6.78
C LEU A 88 -1.51 3.02 8.02
N PRO A 89 -0.28 2.56 8.30
CA PRO A 89 0.58 3.24 9.26
C PRO A 89 0.80 4.70 8.83
N ASP A 90 0.82 5.64 9.79
CA ASP A 90 0.97 7.07 9.51
C ASP A 90 2.20 7.35 8.63
N ARG A 91 3.33 6.69 8.92
CA ARG A 91 4.56 6.84 8.14
C ARG A 91 4.42 6.43 6.67
N VAL A 92 3.58 5.44 6.35
CA VAL A 92 3.29 5.08 4.94
C VAL A 92 2.48 6.19 4.29
N ARG A 93 1.46 6.69 5.01
CA ARG A 93 0.58 7.75 4.52
C ARG A 93 1.38 9.04 4.26
N ASP A 94 2.17 9.49 5.24
CA ASP A 94 3.04 10.67 5.13
C ASP A 94 4.03 10.55 3.96
N LEU A 95 4.70 9.41 3.83
CA LEU A 95 5.71 9.18 2.81
C LEU A 95 5.12 9.24 1.40
N TRP A 96 3.96 8.61 1.20
CA TRP A 96 3.26 8.60 -0.09
C TRP A 96 2.64 9.95 -0.42
N GLU A 97 1.97 10.62 0.53
CA GLU A 97 1.36 11.94 0.31
C GLU A 97 2.41 13.03 0.10
N THR A 98 3.57 12.95 0.77
CA THR A 98 4.70 13.85 0.51
C THR A 98 5.22 13.71 -0.92
N ARG A 99 5.25 12.48 -1.43
CA ARG A 99 5.74 12.19 -2.78
C ARG A 99 4.69 12.44 -3.87
N PHE A 100 3.42 12.23 -3.54
CA PHE A 100 2.28 12.33 -4.42
C PHE A 100 1.14 13.12 -3.74
N PRO A 101 1.19 14.46 -3.78
CA PRO A 101 0.18 15.31 -3.13
C PRO A 101 -1.26 15.05 -3.58
N GLU A 102 -1.46 14.50 -4.78
CA GLU A 102 -2.77 14.09 -5.30
C GLU A 102 -3.47 13.02 -4.47
N LEU A 103 -2.73 12.18 -3.71
CA LEU A 103 -3.35 11.20 -2.80
C LEU A 103 -4.02 11.88 -1.60
N ALA A 104 -3.44 12.96 -1.07
CA ALA A 104 -4.03 13.70 0.04
C ALA A 104 -5.26 14.52 -0.40
N ALA A 105 -5.38 14.81 -1.70
CA ALA A 105 -6.49 15.56 -2.28
C ALA A 105 -7.63 14.68 -2.81
N ALA A 106 -7.44 13.36 -2.83
CA ALA A 106 -8.37 12.37 -3.39
C ALA A 106 -9.54 12.01 -2.46
#